data_AF-A0A8H2J954-F1
#
_entry.id   AF-A0A8H2J954-F1
#
_cell.length_a   1.000
_cell.length_b   1.000
_cell.length_c   1.000
_cell.angle_alpha   90.00
_cell.angle_beta   90.00
_cell.angle_gamma   90.00
#
_symmetry.space_group_name_H-M   'P 1'
#
loop_
_entity.id
_entity.type
_entity.pdbx_description
1 polymer ?
#
loop_
_entity_poly.entity_id
_entity_poly.type
_entity_poly.pdbx_seq_one_letter_code
_entity_poly.pdbx_strand_id
1 'polypeptide(L)'
;MDLGKALSDLAATPFKIASVGLEIAGDTVTAVQRGLNGSGPAIVAPSMSRIFGFDDALSRAGRLTRLIDDDAPLGRALAPGGVLDRLLRPGGLVDQISQDGGLLDRLTAEGGAVTRALAPGGIIDQLTLDGGLLDQLTSDEGALSRVLAPGGFAEQVLATDGVVDRVLSEDGIAARLIAKDGPADRVLADGGVVDRLLSADGILDRLLEPGGPADRVLADGGVVDRVLSADGILDRVLAPGGVADRGLAEGGVVDQMLADGGIVDRVLRPEGIADRLVGQGGIADRLLADDGVVDRVLRADGIADRLLGDGGPVDKMLADGGLVDRLLSEGGIAERLLDEGGAIDVLTAPDGALMKLNDVVDNLNQLAPVLAGLAPTVDKLYDAVLVLNDAVNPLSNIAGRIPLSRQRGKRAAKAAAARQAVDENGQGQPGSGH
;
A
#
# COMPACT_ATOMS: atom_id res chain seq x y z
N MET A 1 38.70 -13.89 17.26
CA MET A 1 39.31 -13.48 15.98
C MET A 1 39.22 -11.96 15.92
N ASP A 2 40.34 -11.28 16.14
CA ASP A 2 40.42 -9.82 16.33
C ASP A 2 40.24 -9.07 15.00
N LEU A 3 39.00 -8.75 14.65
CA LEU A 3 38.66 -7.85 13.54
C LEU A 3 39.10 -6.39 13.81
N GLY A 4 39.33 -6.01 15.07
CA GLY A 4 39.81 -4.68 15.44
C GLY A 4 41.27 -4.40 15.06
N LYS A 5 42.13 -5.42 15.00
CA LYS A 5 43.54 -5.26 14.62
C LYS A 5 43.75 -5.12 13.10
N ALA A 6 42.89 -5.75 12.30
CA ALA A 6 42.98 -5.67 10.84
C ALA A 6 42.60 -4.27 10.30
N LEU A 7 41.79 -3.52 11.05
CA LEU A 7 41.37 -2.17 10.68
C LEU A 7 42.33 -1.07 11.17
N SER A 8 43.05 -1.26 12.30
CA SER A 8 44.04 -0.27 12.75
C SER A 8 45.29 -0.24 11.88
N ASP A 9 45.68 -1.37 11.28
CA ASP A 9 46.86 -1.44 10.40
C ASP A 9 46.61 -0.81 9.01
N LEU A 10 45.35 -0.67 8.59
CA LEU A 10 45.02 -0.05 7.30
C LEU A 10 44.87 1.48 7.38
N ALA A 11 44.67 2.03 8.57
CA ALA A 11 44.40 3.46 8.78
C ALA A 11 45.66 4.32 9.04
N ALA A 12 46.86 3.73 9.20
CA ALA A 12 48.04 4.42 9.72
C ALA A 12 49.27 4.48 8.78
N THR A 13 49.10 4.52 7.45
CA THR A 13 50.23 4.85 6.55
C THR A 13 49.89 5.83 5.43
N PRO A 14 50.07 7.14 5.65
CA PRO A 14 50.24 8.10 4.59
C PRO A 14 51.74 8.31 4.28
N PHE A 15 52.09 8.43 2.99
CA PHE A 15 53.29 9.15 2.50
C PHE A 15 54.72 8.59 2.66
N LYS A 16 55.05 7.37 2.19
CA LYS A 16 56.47 6.98 1.96
C LYS A 16 56.76 6.08 0.73
N ILE A 17 56.15 6.34 -0.43
CA ILE A 17 56.55 5.65 -1.69
C ILE A 17 56.95 6.63 -2.82
N ALA A 18 56.99 7.94 -2.57
CA ALA A 18 57.27 8.93 -3.62
C ALA A 18 58.74 9.37 -3.77
N SER A 19 59.66 9.03 -2.86
CA SER A 19 61.00 9.67 -2.83
C SER A 19 62.21 8.77 -3.10
N VAL A 20 62.03 7.49 -3.44
CA VAL A 20 63.16 6.57 -3.74
C VAL A 20 63.17 6.08 -5.19
N GLY A 21 62.07 6.27 -5.93
CA GLY A 21 61.98 5.85 -7.35
C GLY A 21 62.63 6.81 -8.36
N LEU A 22 62.92 8.05 -7.98
CA LEU A 22 63.33 9.09 -8.93
C LEU A 22 64.86 9.23 -9.07
N GLU A 23 65.66 8.69 -8.15
CA GLU A 23 67.12 8.80 -8.18
C GLU A 23 67.80 7.68 -9.00
N ILE A 24 67.10 6.56 -9.26
CA ILE A 24 67.62 5.43 -10.06
C ILE A 24 67.28 5.57 -11.56
N ALA A 25 66.35 6.47 -11.92
CA ALA A 25 65.96 6.73 -13.31
C ALA A 25 66.94 7.66 -14.06
N GLY A 26 67.71 8.49 -13.35
CA GLY A 26 68.67 9.42 -13.98
C GLY A 26 69.95 8.76 -14.48
N ASP A 27 70.52 7.83 -13.70
CA ASP A 27 71.82 7.24 -14.01
C ASP A 27 71.74 6.10 -15.02
N THR A 28 70.58 5.44 -15.14
CA THR A 28 70.36 4.33 -16.07
C THR A 28 70.04 4.79 -17.49
N VAL A 29 69.37 5.94 -17.66
CA VAL A 29 69.09 6.52 -18.99
C VAL A 29 70.38 6.99 -19.68
N THR A 30 71.33 7.54 -18.92
CA THR A 30 72.62 7.99 -19.45
C THR A 30 73.54 6.84 -19.88
N ALA A 31 73.40 5.66 -19.24
CA ALA A 31 74.14 4.44 -19.59
C ALA A 31 73.55 3.74 -20.83
N VAL A 32 72.22 3.69 -20.96
CA VAL A 32 71.52 3.12 -22.12
C VAL A 32 71.74 3.97 -23.37
N GLN A 33 71.77 5.29 -23.25
CA GLN A 33 72.02 6.19 -24.37
C GLN A 33 73.46 6.12 -24.91
N ARG A 34 74.41 5.63 -24.09
CA ARG A 34 75.80 5.36 -24.52
C ARG A 34 75.95 3.97 -25.15
N GLY A 35 75.09 3.00 -24.78
CA GLY A 35 75.06 1.66 -25.38
C GLY A 35 74.41 1.61 -26.77
N LEU A 36 73.52 2.55 -27.10
CA LEU A 36 72.88 2.63 -28.42
C LEU A 36 73.79 3.24 -29.53
N ASN A 37 74.96 3.80 -29.17
CA ASN A 37 75.83 4.55 -30.10
C ASN A 37 77.18 3.88 -30.43
N GLY A 38 77.42 2.63 -30.03
CA GLY A 38 78.71 1.96 -30.26
C GLY A 38 78.57 0.49 -30.66
N SER A 39 78.82 0.20 -31.94
CA SER A 39 78.89 -1.17 -32.48
C SER A 39 80.17 -1.89 -32.01
N GLY A 40 80.04 -3.03 -31.32
CA GLY A 40 81.16 -3.96 -31.04
C GLY A 40 80.70 -5.23 -30.28
N PRO A 41 81.29 -6.42 -30.52
CA PRO A 41 80.69 -7.71 -30.15
C PRO A 41 81.03 -8.19 -28.72
N ALA A 42 80.25 -9.21 -28.31
CA ALA A 42 80.06 -9.80 -26.99
C ALA A 42 81.31 -10.26 -26.21
N ILE A 43 81.23 -10.17 -24.88
CA ILE A 43 81.99 -10.99 -23.93
C ILE A 43 81.02 -11.71 -22.99
N VAL A 44 81.20 -13.03 -22.89
CA VAL A 44 80.44 -13.99 -22.06
C VAL A 44 81.26 -14.30 -20.80
N ALA A 45 80.66 -14.26 -19.59
CA ALA A 45 80.86 -15.23 -18.49
C ALA A 45 80.07 -14.83 -17.22
N PRO A 46 79.73 -15.79 -16.33
CA PRO A 46 78.42 -15.82 -15.66
C PRO A 46 78.47 -15.67 -14.12
N SER A 47 77.29 -15.60 -13.50
CA SER A 47 77.01 -16.06 -12.12
C SER A 47 77.26 -15.08 -10.96
N MET A 48 76.61 -13.91 -10.96
CA MET A 48 76.32 -13.15 -9.72
C MET A 48 74.98 -12.37 -9.77
N SER A 49 74.06 -12.71 -10.68
CA SER A 49 72.79 -11.99 -10.88
C SER A 49 71.59 -12.58 -10.13
N ARG A 50 71.73 -13.72 -9.43
CA ARG A 50 70.61 -14.45 -8.79
C ARG A 50 70.17 -13.92 -7.41
N ILE A 51 70.81 -12.88 -6.89
CA ILE A 51 70.46 -12.31 -5.56
C ILE A 51 69.51 -11.11 -5.69
N PHE A 52 69.43 -10.47 -6.85
CA PHE A 52 68.62 -9.27 -7.05
C PHE A 52 67.31 -9.53 -7.78
N GLY A 53 66.45 -10.44 -7.29
CA GLY A 53 65.03 -10.54 -7.71
C GLY A 53 64.74 -10.67 -9.22
N PHE A 54 65.77 -10.90 -10.05
CA PHE A 54 65.68 -10.79 -11.49
C PHE A 54 64.81 -11.89 -12.08
N ASP A 55 64.80 -13.08 -11.48
CA ASP A 55 63.97 -14.20 -11.93
C ASP A 55 62.46 -13.96 -11.71
N ASP A 56 62.08 -13.21 -10.67
CA ASP A 56 60.68 -12.83 -10.44
C ASP A 56 60.27 -11.66 -11.35
N ALA A 57 61.17 -10.70 -11.58
CA ALA A 57 60.98 -9.66 -12.58
C ALA A 57 60.84 -10.25 -13.99
N LEU A 58 61.64 -11.25 -14.35
CA LEU A 58 61.59 -11.92 -15.65
C LEU A 58 60.32 -12.77 -15.81
N SER A 59 59.88 -13.43 -14.74
CA SER A 59 58.63 -14.21 -14.72
C SER A 59 57.38 -13.31 -14.72
N ARG A 60 57.44 -12.11 -14.12
CA ARG A 60 56.40 -11.09 -14.21
C ARG A 60 56.36 -10.45 -15.60
N ALA A 61 57.52 -10.12 -16.16
CA ALA A 61 57.65 -9.63 -17.53
C ALA A 61 57.10 -10.65 -18.54
N GLY A 62 57.41 -11.94 -18.35
CA GLY A 62 56.90 -13.04 -19.18
C GLY A 62 55.39 -13.28 -19.08
N ARG A 63 54.76 -12.90 -17.96
CA ARG A 63 53.29 -12.91 -17.81
C ARG A 63 52.64 -11.68 -18.44
N LEU A 64 53.28 -10.53 -18.32
CA LEU A 64 52.87 -9.28 -18.97
C LEU A 64 52.91 -9.40 -20.50
N THR A 65 53.96 -10.02 -21.06
CA THR A 65 54.06 -10.23 -22.51
C THR A 65 52.92 -11.10 -23.05
N ARG A 66 52.51 -12.15 -22.32
CA ARG A 66 51.33 -12.97 -22.72
C ARG A 66 50.00 -12.22 -22.64
N LEU A 67 49.91 -11.17 -21.84
CA LEU A 67 48.69 -10.37 -21.71
C LEU A 67 48.62 -9.25 -22.77
N ILE A 68 49.78 -8.81 -23.28
CA ILE A 68 49.93 -7.76 -24.30
C ILE A 68 49.83 -8.32 -25.73
N ASP A 69 49.90 -9.65 -25.93
CA ASP A 69 49.63 -10.28 -27.23
C ASP A 69 48.26 -9.85 -27.82
N ASP A 70 48.19 -9.67 -29.14
CA ASP A 70 47.03 -9.06 -29.84
C ASP A 70 45.68 -9.77 -29.58
N ASP A 71 45.70 -11.09 -29.34
CA ASP A 71 44.52 -11.91 -29.04
C ASP A 71 44.19 -12.01 -27.53
N ALA A 72 45.10 -11.57 -26.69
CA ALA A 72 44.96 -11.56 -25.24
C ALA A 72 44.10 -10.35 -24.80
N PRO A 73 43.50 -10.38 -23.60
CA PRO A 73 42.55 -9.36 -23.18
C PRO A 73 43.13 -7.94 -23.11
N LEU A 74 44.41 -7.75 -22.75
CA LEU A 74 45.02 -6.41 -22.80
C LEU A 74 45.38 -6.03 -24.25
N GLY A 75 45.89 -6.96 -25.07
CA GLY A 75 46.12 -6.71 -26.49
C GLY A 75 44.86 -6.28 -27.24
N ARG A 76 43.73 -6.96 -27.06
CA ARG A 76 42.44 -6.56 -27.66
C ARG A 76 41.92 -5.22 -27.12
N ALA A 77 42.23 -4.90 -25.86
CA ALA A 77 41.82 -3.64 -25.26
C ALA A 77 42.68 -2.46 -25.76
N LEU A 78 43.98 -2.69 -26.03
CA LEU A 78 44.95 -1.73 -26.55
C LEU A 78 44.98 -1.65 -28.08
N ALA A 79 44.41 -2.65 -28.77
CA ALA A 79 44.31 -2.66 -30.23
C ALA A 79 43.51 -1.45 -30.73
N PRO A 80 43.73 -0.98 -31.97
CA PRO A 80 43.03 0.18 -32.54
C PRO A 80 41.51 0.00 -32.50
N GLY A 81 40.80 0.87 -31.79
CA GLY A 81 39.34 0.77 -31.55
C GLY A 81 38.95 -0.11 -30.36
N GLY A 82 39.92 -0.67 -29.63
CA GLY A 82 39.75 -1.34 -28.35
C GLY A 82 39.24 -0.39 -27.27
N VAL A 83 38.88 -0.93 -26.10
CA VAL A 83 38.34 -0.13 -24.99
C VAL A 83 39.40 0.76 -24.35
N LEU A 84 40.64 0.27 -24.16
CA LEU A 84 41.73 1.08 -23.61
C LEU A 84 42.26 2.06 -24.65
N ASP A 85 42.35 1.67 -25.92
CA ASP A 85 42.68 2.58 -27.02
C ASP A 85 41.68 3.75 -27.09
N ARG A 86 40.36 3.48 -27.03
CA ARG A 86 39.34 4.56 -27.01
C ARG A 86 39.39 5.44 -25.76
N LEU A 87 39.78 4.89 -24.61
CA LEU A 87 39.89 5.65 -23.36
C LEU A 87 41.14 6.55 -23.34
N LEU A 88 42.26 6.05 -23.86
CA LEU A 88 43.59 6.69 -23.82
C LEU A 88 43.95 7.49 -25.08
N ARG A 89 43.21 7.30 -26.19
CA ARG A 89 43.38 8.09 -27.42
C ARG A 89 43.18 9.59 -27.11
N PRO A 90 43.91 10.50 -27.80
CA PRO A 90 43.67 11.93 -27.67
C PRO A 90 42.20 12.28 -27.92
N GLY A 91 41.57 12.97 -26.97
CA GLY A 91 40.14 13.26 -26.92
C GLY A 91 39.24 12.14 -26.36
N GLY A 92 39.81 11.01 -25.92
CA GLY A 92 39.13 9.91 -25.22
C GLY A 92 38.75 10.27 -23.78
N LEU A 93 38.05 9.40 -23.07
CA LEU A 93 37.52 9.74 -21.74
C LEU A 93 38.63 10.03 -20.71
N VAL A 94 39.77 9.35 -20.74
CA VAL A 94 40.87 9.62 -19.79
C VAL A 94 41.45 10.99 -20.07
N ASP A 95 41.61 11.35 -21.35
CA ASP A 95 42.07 12.66 -21.78
C ASP A 95 41.02 13.74 -21.41
N GLN A 96 39.73 13.52 -21.66
CA GLN A 96 38.66 14.46 -21.27
C GLN A 96 38.51 14.65 -19.76
N ILE A 97 38.81 13.62 -18.98
CA ILE A 97 38.78 13.65 -17.52
C ILE A 97 40.03 14.37 -16.98
N SER A 98 41.19 14.20 -17.61
CA SER A 98 42.51 14.65 -17.11
C SER A 98 43.08 15.88 -17.81
N GLN A 99 42.48 16.32 -18.92
CA GLN A 99 42.85 17.54 -19.64
C GLN A 99 42.64 18.77 -18.77
N ASP A 100 43.37 19.84 -19.09
CA ASP A 100 43.19 21.15 -18.47
C ASP A 100 41.72 21.63 -18.68
N GLY A 101 41.01 21.89 -17.59
CA GLY A 101 39.56 22.20 -17.57
C GLY A 101 38.61 21.00 -17.68
N GLY A 102 39.14 19.77 -17.64
CA GLY A 102 38.42 18.49 -17.65
C GLY A 102 37.67 18.18 -16.34
N LEU A 103 37.09 16.98 -16.23
CA LEU A 103 36.27 16.62 -15.05
C LEU A 103 37.09 16.54 -13.75
N LEU A 104 38.30 15.96 -13.77
CA LEU A 104 39.16 15.97 -12.59
C LEU A 104 39.53 17.40 -12.23
N ASP A 105 39.97 18.19 -13.22
CA ASP A 105 40.36 19.57 -13.00
C ASP A 105 39.19 20.39 -12.43
N ARG A 106 37.94 20.20 -12.89
CA ARG A 106 36.75 20.87 -12.31
C ARG A 106 36.40 20.39 -10.90
N LEU A 107 36.64 19.14 -10.58
CA LEU A 107 36.39 18.58 -9.25
C LEU A 107 37.45 19.05 -8.25
N THR A 108 38.71 19.17 -8.70
CA THR A 108 39.89 19.58 -7.91
C THR A 108 40.21 21.07 -8.02
N ALA A 109 39.56 21.82 -8.90
CA ALA A 109 39.67 23.26 -9.01
C ALA A 109 39.11 23.96 -7.76
N GLU A 110 39.48 25.22 -7.59
CA GLU A 110 39.05 26.06 -6.49
C GLU A 110 37.51 26.21 -6.51
N GLY A 111 36.83 25.61 -5.52
CA GLY A 111 35.37 25.56 -5.42
C GLY A 111 34.66 24.34 -6.03
N GLY A 112 35.42 23.41 -6.64
CA GLY A 112 34.98 22.11 -7.11
C GLY A 112 34.45 21.19 -5.99
N ALA A 113 33.79 20.09 -6.35
CA ALA A 113 33.12 19.24 -5.36
C ALA A 113 34.11 18.56 -4.39
N VAL A 114 35.29 18.18 -4.86
CA VAL A 114 36.33 17.57 -4.02
C VAL A 114 36.97 18.64 -3.13
N THR A 115 37.34 19.79 -3.69
CA THR A 115 37.92 20.88 -2.88
C THR A 115 36.92 21.43 -1.87
N ARG A 116 35.62 21.48 -2.17
CA ARG A 116 34.57 21.87 -1.21
C ARG A 116 34.31 20.80 -0.14
N ALA A 117 34.41 19.53 -0.49
CA ALA A 117 34.23 18.44 0.47
C ALA A 117 35.39 18.37 1.47
N LEU A 118 36.63 18.64 1.02
CA LEU A 118 37.85 18.70 1.83
C LEU A 118 38.20 20.11 2.35
N ALA A 119 37.46 21.14 1.96
CA ALA A 119 37.66 22.49 2.50
C ALA A 119 37.32 22.53 3.99
N PRO A 120 37.91 23.45 4.77
CA PRO A 120 37.58 23.63 6.18
C PRO A 120 36.08 23.79 6.40
N GLY A 121 35.47 22.87 7.15
CA GLY A 121 34.01 22.82 7.41
C GLY A 121 33.16 22.20 6.28
N GLY A 122 33.80 21.58 5.29
CA GLY A 122 33.17 20.80 4.22
C GLY A 122 32.55 19.49 4.73
N ILE A 123 31.99 18.69 3.82
CA ILE A 123 31.25 17.47 4.17
C ILE A 123 32.16 16.43 4.84
N ILE A 124 33.42 16.30 4.38
CA ILE A 124 34.37 15.38 5.01
C ILE A 124 34.65 15.85 6.43
N ASP A 125 34.93 17.14 6.62
CA ASP A 125 35.15 17.73 7.93
C ASP A 125 33.94 17.56 8.86
N GLN A 126 32.72 17.80 8.36
CA GLN A 126 31.48 17.60 9.13
C GLN A 126 31.22 16.14 9.50
N LEU A 127 31.79 15.19 8.77
CA LEU A 127 31.70 13.77 9.09
C LEU A 127 32.82 13.33 10.04
N THR A 128 34.07 13.76 9.81
CA THR A 128 35.27 13.17 10.42
C THR A 128 36.00 14.03 11.43
N LEU A 129 35.75 15.34 11.53
CA LEU A 129 36.35 16.17 12.58
C LEU A 129 35.74 15.86 13.95
N ASP A 130 36.46 16.25 15.00
CA ASP A 130 35.98 16.21 16.38
C ASP A 130 34.67 17.01 16.50
N GLY A 131 33.61 16.35 16.97
CA GLY A 131 32.24 16.88 17.01
C GLY A 131 31.43 16.72 15.71
N GLY A 132 31.99 16.12 14.66
CA GLY A 132 31.30 15.75 13.42
C GLY A 132 30.35 14.56 13.59
N LEU A 133 29.59 14.18 12.56
CA LEU A 133 28.57 13.13 12.68
C LEU A 133 29.13 11.76 13.04
N LEU A 134 30.31 11.39 12.52
CA LEU A 134 30.92 10.10 12.85
C LEU A 134 31.36 10.11 14.32
N ASP A 135 32.01 11.18 14.74
CA ASP A 135 32.41 11.38 16.14
C ASP A 135 31.19 11.43 17.07
N GLN A 136 30.11 12.13 16.71
CA GLN A 136 28.87 12.13 17.48
C GLN A 136 28.23 10.75 17.57
N LEU A 137 28.25 9.94 16.49
CA LEU A 137 27.68 8.59 16.48
C LEU A 137 28.53 7.62 17.29
N THR A 138 29.87 7.73 17.23
CA THR A 138 30.82 6.83 17.89
C THR A 138 31.34 7.32 19.24
N SER A 139 31.00 8.55 19.65
CA SER A 139 31.33 9.10 20.97
C SER A 139 30.74 8.24 22.08
N ASP A 140 31.24 8.38 23.31
CA ASP A 140 30.78 7.59 24.45
C ASP A 140 29.26 7.73 24.73
N GLU A 141 28.64 8.84 24.34
CA GLU A 141 27.19 9.09 24.43
C GLU A 141 26.44 8.93 23.09
N GLY A 142 27.17 8.58 22.03
CA GLY A 142 26.69 8.45 20.66
C GLY A 142 25.65 7.36 20.48
N ALA A 143 24.87 7.45 19.40
CA ALA A 143 23.82 6.46 19.13
C ALA A 143 24.38 5.05 18.90
N LEU A 144 25.55 4.91 18.25
CA LEU A 144 26.18 3.60 18.05
C LEU A 144 26.70 3.05 19.37
N SER A 145 27.35 3.90 20.18
CA SER A 145 27.83 3.51 21.50
C SER A 145 26.67 3.10 22.41
N ARG A 146 25.52 3.80 22.41
CA ARG A 146 24.32 3.40 23.18
C ARG A 146 23.68 2.09 22.71
N VAL A 147 23.71 1.81 21.41
CA VAL A 147 23.16 0.56 20.85
C VAL A 147 24.09 -0.62 21.15
N LEU A 148 25.41 -0.42 21.07
CA LEU A 148 26.44 -1.46 21.20
C LEU A 148 27.05 -1.56 22.61
N ALA A 149 26.74 -0.63 23.50
CA ALA A 149 27.21 -0.66 24.88
C ALA A 149 26.72 -1.92 25.61
N PRO A 150 27.45 -2.38 26.64
CA PRO A 150 26.97 -3.43 27.53
C PRO A 150 25.61 -3.06 28.13
N GLY A 151 24.60 -3.90 27.92
CA GLY A 151 23.19 -3.66 28.28
C GLY A 151 22.41 -2.76 27.30
N GLY A 152 23.01 -2.39 26.17
CA GLY A 152 22.39 -1.57 25.12
C GLY A 152 21.34 -2.33 24.29
N PHE A 153 20.72 -1.65 23.34
CA PHE A 153 19.62 -2.21 22.55
C PHE A 153 20.02 -3.45 21.73
N ALA A 154 21.22 -3.48 21.16
CA ALA A 154 21.68 -4.66 20.41
C ALA A 154 21.82 -5.88 21.32
N GLU A 155 22.38 -5.70 22.53
CA GLU A 155 22.46 -6.77 23.52
C GLU A 155 21.06 -7.15 24.01
N GLN A 156 20.16 -6.22 24.28
CA GLN A 156 18.79 -6.53 24.71
C GLN A 156 17.97 -7.30 23.66
N VAL A 157 18.17 -7.00 22.38
CA VAL A 157 17.48 -7.69 21.27
C VAL A 157 18.05 -9.09 21.03
N LEU A 158 19.36 -9.27 21.20
CA LEU A 158 20.09 -10.53 20.96
C LEU A 158 20.36 -11.36 22.22
N ALA A 159 20.04 -10.84 23.41
CA ALA A 159 20.19 -11.53 24.68
C ALA A 159 19.30 -12.78 24.73
N THR A 160 19.62 -13.68 25.66
CA THR A 160 18.72 -14.74 26.10
C THR A 160 17.39 -14.13 26.53
N ASP A 161 16.27 -14.66 26.02
CA ASP A 161 14.91 -14.10 26.14
C ASP A 161 14.68 -12.73 25.45
N GLY A 162 15.65 -12.28 24.65
CA GLY A 162 15.55 -11.11 23.78
C GLY A 162 14.49 -11.25 22.69
N VAL A 163 14.29 -10.21 21.87
CA VAL A 163 13.28 -10.25 20.80
C VAL A 163 13.60 -11.31 19.77
N VAL A 164 14.88 -11.42 19.36
CA VAL A 164 15.30 -12.42 18.37
C VAL A 164 15.15 -13.83 18.95
N ASP A 165 15.58 -14.04 20.19
CA ASP A 165 15.47 -15.32 20.88
C ASP A 165 14.00 -15.74 21.04
N ARG A 166 13.11 -14.84 21.47
CA ARG A 166 11.66 -15.12 21.60
C ARG A 166 10.95 -15.37 20.27
N VAL A 167 11.42 -14.77 19.17
CA VAL A 167 10.82 -15.00 17.84
C VAL A 167 11.28 -16.33 17.25
N LEU A 168 12.54 -16.70 17.47
CA LEU A 168 13.18 -17.90 16.92
C LEU A 168 13.18 -19.11 17.86
N SER A 169 12.71 -18.95 19.10
CA SER A 169 12.58 -20.04 20.06
C SER A 169 11.61 -21.12 19.57
N GLU A 170 11.67 -22.31 20.18
CA GLU A 170 10.83 -23.46 19.80
C GLU A 170 9.32 -23.15 19.91
N ASP A 171 8.92 -22.25 20.82
CA ASP A 171 7.55 -21.78 20.98
C ASP A 171 7.30 -20.40 20.33
N GLY A 172 8.30 -19.84 19.65
CA GLY A 172 8.27 -18.52 19.04
C GLY A 172 7.37 -18.43 17.81
N ILE A 173 7.11 -17.20 17.36
CA ILE A 173 6.23 -16.96 16.20
C ILE A 173 6.77 -17.63 14.94
N ALA A 174 8.09 -17.61 14.73
CA ALA A 174 8.70 -18.26 13.56
C ALA A 174 8.46 -19.77 13.58
N ALA A 175 8.71 -20.42 14.72
CA ALA A 175 8.46 -21.85 14.90
C ALA A 175 6.99 -22.20 14.70
N ARG A 176 6.05 -21.44 15.28
CA ARG A 176 4.60 -21.65 15.11
C ARG A 176 4.13 -21.47 13.67
N LEU A 177 4.74 -20.56 12.91
CA LEU A 177 4.39 -20.33 11.51
C LEU A 177 4.75 -21.52 10.63
N ILE A 178 5.93 -22.10 10.84
CA ILE A 178 6.49 -23.19 10.02
C ILE A 178 6.25 -24.59 10.62
N ALA A 179 5.68 -24.68 11.82
CA ALA A 179 5.33 -25.94 12.46
C ALA A 179 4.33 -26.73 11.62
N LYS A 180 4.32 -28.06 11.83
CA LYS A 180 3.30 -28.95 11.27
C LYS A 180 1.91 -28.47 11.69
N ASP A 181 0.97 -28.43 10.75
CA ASP A 181 -0.38 -27.84 10.89
C ASP A 181 -0.39 -26.32 11.17
N GLY A 182 0.78 -25.68 11.14
CA GLY A 182 0.95 -24.24 11.23
C GLY A 182 0.41 -23.51 9.99
N PRO A 183 0.27 -22.18 10.03
CA PRO A 183 -0.26 -21.41 8.90
C PRO A 183 0.51 -21.61 7.59
N ALA A 184 1.86 -21.65 7.63
CA ALA A 184 2.65 -21.86 6.41
C ALA A 184 2.48 -23.29 5.89
N ASP A 185 2.50 -24.28 6.78
CA ASP A 185 2.27 -25.69 6.44
C ASP A 185 0.88 -25.89 5.81
N ARG A 186 -0.19 -25.34 6.39
CA ARG A 186 -1.56 -25.42 5.82
C ARG A 186 -1.72 -24.73 4.47
N VAL A 187 -0.97 -23.66 4.22
CA VAL A 187 -1.01 -22.95 2.93
C VAL A 187 -0.29 -23.75 1.84
N LEU A 188 0.79 -24.43 2.20
CA LEU A 188 1.69 -25.15 1.28
C LEU A 188 1.41 -26.66 1.17
N ALA A 189 0.65 -27.24 2.11
CA ALA A 189 0.30 -28.65 2.11
C ALA A 189 -0.56 -29.04 0.90
N ASP A 190 -0.62 -30.35 0.62
CA ASP A 190 -1.48 -30.93 -0.40
C ASP A 190 -2.96 -30.57 -0.11
N GLY A 191 -3.66 -30.02 -1.11
CA GLY A 191 -5.00 -29.45 -0.96
C GLY A 191 -5.04 -28.04 -0.31
N GLY A 192 -3.87 -27.49 0.05
CA GLY A 192 -3.69 -26.15 0.58
C GLY A 192 -4.06 -25.04 -0.41
N VAL A 193 -3.80 -23.79 -0.04
CA VAL A 193 -4.12 -22.64 -0.91
C VAL A 193 -3.23 -22.63 -2.14
N VAL A 194 -1.91 -22.83 -1.95
CA VAL A 194 -0.95 -22.82 -3.07
C VAL A 194 -1.22 -24.00 -4.00
N ASP A 195 -1.44 -25.20 -3.44
CA ASP A 195 -1.77 -26.38 -4.25
C ASP A 195 -3.07 -26.20 -5.05
N ARG A 196 -4.15 -25.66 -4.45
CA ARG A 196 -5.41 -25.37 -5.18
C ARG A 196 -5.28 -24.27 -6.24
N LEU A 197 -4.37 -23.33 -6.04
CA LEU A 197 -4.11 -22.28 -7.03
C LEU A 197 -3.33 -22.82 -8.23
N LEU A 198 -2.33 -23.68 -7.99
CA LEU A 198 -1.35 -24.14 -8.98
C LEU A 198 -1.61 -25.53 -9.56
N SER A 199 -2.54 -26.29 -8.99
CA SER A 199 -2.94 -27.62 -9.49
C SER A 199 -3.51 -27.55 -10.90
N ALA A 200 -3.51 -28.70 -11.59
CA ALA A 200 -4.24 -28.88 -12.83
C ALA A 200 -5.73 -28.58 -12.61
N ASP A 201 -6.34 -27.79 -13.49
CA ASP A 201 -7.68 -27.20 -13.34
C ASP A 201 -7.81 -26.20 -12.15
N GLY A 202 -6.68 -25.81 -11.55
CA GLY A 202 -6.59 -24.77 -10.53
C GLY A 202 -7.01 -23.40 -11.06
N ILE A 203 -7.03 -22.40 -10.17
CA ILE A 203 -7.41 -21.04 -10.58
C ILE A 203 -6.41 -20.46 -11.56
N LEU A 204 -5.10 -20.67 -11.33
CA LEU A 204 -4.06 -20.13 -12.21
C LEU A 204 -4.06 -20.85 -13.56
N ASP A 205 -4.26 -22.17 -13.56
CA ASP A 205 -4.33 -22.98 -14.77
C ASP A 205 -5.50 -22.53 -15.66
N ARG A 206 -6.72 -22.41 -15.11
CA ARG A 206 -7.89 -21.87 -15.83
C ARG A 206 -7.76 -20.40 -16.25
N LEU A 207 -6.94 -19.62 -15.53
CA LEU A 207 -6.72 -18.23 -15.89
C LEU A 207 -5.83 -18.11 -17.14
N LEU A 208 -4.82 -18.98 -17.22
CA LEU A 208 -3.74 -18.96 -18.22
C LEU A 208 -3.93 -19.98 -19.35
N GLU A 209 -4.90 -20.88 -19.27
CA GLU A 209 -5.22 -21.83 -20.33
C GLU A 209 -5.58 -21.13 -21.65
N PRO A 210 -5.34 -21.77 -22.81
CA PRO A 210 -5.82 -21.26 -24.09
C PRO A 210 -7.34 -21.03 -24.09
N GLY A 211 -7.78 -19.82 -24.44
CA GLY A 211 -9.18 -19.39 -24.32
C GLY A 211 -9.60 -18.91 -22.92
N GLY A 212 -8.71 -19.04 -21.93
CA GLY A 212 -8.87 -18.52 -20.58
C GLY A 212 -8.99 -16.99 -20.55
N PRO A 213 -9.36 -16.39 -19.41
CA PRO A 213 -9.53 -14.94 -19.30
C PRO A 213 -8.27 -14.14 -19.61
N ALA A 214 -7.07 -14.60 -19.19
CA ALA A 214 -5.83 -13.89 -19.49
C ALA A 214 -5.53 -13.93 -21.00
N ASP A 215 -5.68 -15.12 -21.61
CA ASP A 215 -5.52 -15.29 -23.05
C ASP A 215 -6.49 -14.39 -23.84
N ARG A 216 -7.78 -14.35 -23.46
CA ARG A 216 -8.77 -13.46 -24.12
C ARG A 216 -8.50 -11.96 -23.96
N VAL A 217 -7.88 -11.56 -22.86
CA VAL A 217 -7.51 -10.15 -22.62
C VAL A 217 -6.31 -9.75 -23.49
N LEU A 218 -5.36 -10.67 -23.68
CA LEU A 218 -4.09 -10.45 -24.37
C LEU A 218 -4.09 -10.84 -25.86
N ALA A 219 -5.06 -11.64 -26.30
CA ALA A 219 -5.19 -12.07 -27.70
C ALA A 219 -5.41 -10.89 -28.65
N ASP A 220 -5.18 -11.14 -29.94
CA ASP A 220 -5.47 -10.20 -31.03
C ASP A 220 -6.97 -9.83 -31.02
N GLY A 221 -7.27 -8.53 -31.04
CA GLY A 221 -8.63 -7.99 -30.84
C GLY A 221 -9.11 -8.01 -29.38
N GLY A 222 -8.28 -8.47 -28.45
CA GLY A 222 -8.52 -8.48 -27.01
C GLY A 222 -8.62 -7.09 -26.40
N VAL A 223 -8.68 -7.02 -25.07
CA VAL A 223 -8.81 -5.72 -24.37
C VAL A 223 -7.52 -4.92 -24.50
N VAL A 224 -6.37 -5.56 -24.30
CA VAL A 224 -5.07 -4.89 -24.38
C VAL A 224 -4.82 -4.40 -25.80
N ASP A 225 -5.05 -5.26 -26.81
CA ASP A 225 -4.90 -4.89 -28.21
C ASP A 225 -5.80 -3.69 -28.57
N ARG A 226 -7.10 -3.71 -28.24
CA ARG A 226 -8.01 -2.57 -28.51
C ARG A 226 -7.67 -1.27 -27.79
N VAL A 227 -7.04 -1.35 -26.62
CA VAL A 227 -6.61 -0.16 -25.88
C VAL A 227 -5.35 0.44 -26.51
N LEU A 228 -4.41 -0.39 -26.94
CA LEU A 228 -3.08 0.00 -27.41
C LEU A 228 -2.94 0.09 -28.93
N SER A 229 -3.90 -0.40 -29.71
CA SER A 229 -3.87 -0.36 -31.17
C SER A 229 -3.82 1.07 -31.70
N ALA A 230 -3.42 1.21 -32.98
CA ALA A 230 -3.66 2.44 -33.73
C ALA A 230 -5.17 2.77 -33.70
N ASP A 231 -5.52 4.04 -33.48
CA ASP A 231 -6.89 4.51 -33.22
C ASP A 231 -7.56 3.91 -31.96
N GLY A 232 -6.79 3.21 -31.12
CA GLY A 232 -7.20 2.65 -29.84
C GLY A 232 -7.61 3.72 -28.83
N ILE A 233 -8.02 3.30 -27.64
CA ILE A 233 -8.42 4.23 -26.58
C ILE A 233 -7.23 5.09 -26.16
N LEU A 234 -6.07 4.46 -25.92
CA LEU A 234 -4.88 5.18 -25.48
C LEU A 234 -4.37 6.15 -26.56
N ASP A 235 -4.34 5.70 -27.81
CA ASP A 235 -3.94 6.52 -28.95
C ASP A 235 -4.83 7.76 -29.08
N ARG A 236 -6.17 7.61 -29.03
CA ARG A 236 -7.10 8.76 -29.08
C ARG A 236 -7.02 9.70 -27.87
N VAL A 237 -6.68 9.17 -26.70
CA VAL A 237 -6.52 9.98 -25.48
C VAL A 237 -5.27 10.85 -25.56
N LEU A 238 -4.17 10.28 -26.09
CA LEU A 238 -2.85 10.91 -26.17
C LEU A 238 -2.59 11.65 -27.49
N ALA A 239 -3.39 11.41 -28.53
CA ALA A 239 -3.26 12.08 -29.82
C ALA A 239 -3.40 13.61 -29.69
N PRO A 240 -2.84 14.38 -30.65
CA PRO A 240 -3.08 15.82 -30.74
C PRO A 240 -4.58 16.15 -30.78
N GLY A 241 -5.03 17.06 -29.92
CA GLY A 241 -6.45 17.37 -29.69
C GLY A 241 -7.21 16.36 -28.82
N GLY A 242 -6.56 15.29 -28.39
CA GLY A 242 -7.05 14.30 -27.43
C GLY A 242 -7.34 14.90 -26.06
N VAL A 243 -7.91 14.10 -25.16
CA VAL A 243 -8.29 14.61 -23.83
C VAL A 243 -7.08 14.92 -22.95
N ALA A 244 -5.99 14.17 -23.08
CA ALA A 244 -4.76 14.45 -22.35
C ALA A 244 -4.09 15.73 -22.88
N ASP A 245 -3.97 15.83 -24.21
CA ASP A 245 -3.42 17.00 -24.89
C ASP A 245 -4.20 18.28 -24.55
N ARG A 246 -5.54 18.26 -24.67
CA ARG A 246 -6.38 19.41 -24.28
C ARG A 246 -6.38 19.71 -22.79
N GLY A 247 -6.25 18.69 -21.94
CA GLY A 247 -6.21 18.88 -20.49
C GLY A 247 -4.93 19.53 -20.01
N LEU A 248 -3.81 19.24 -20.68
CA LEU A 248 -2.45 19.69 -20.35
C LEU A 248 -1.97 20.89 -21.16
N ALA A 249 -2.64 21.24 -22.25
CA ALA A 249 -2.34 22.43 -23.05
C ALA A 249 -2.53 23.73 -22.24
N GLU A 250 -1.92 24.81 -22.73
CA GLU A 250 -2.11 26.17 -22.21
C GLU A 250 -3.60 26.56 -22.22
N GLY A 251 -4.10 27.04 -21.08
CA GLY A 251 -5.53 27.30 -20.85
C GLY A 251 -6.37 26.05 -20.63
N GLY A 252 -5.77 24.85 -20.62
CA GLY A 252 -6.42 23.59 -20.28
C GLY A 252 -6.78 23.47 -18.79
N VAL A 253 -7.46 22.39 -18.41
CA VAL A 253 -7.96 22.22 -17.03
C VAL A 253 -6.81 22.16 -16.03
N VAL A 254 -5.72 21.48 -16.36
CA VAL A 254 -4.56 21.37 -15.46
C VAL A 254 -3.87 22.73 -15.31
N ASP A 255 -3.68 23.46 -16.41
CA ASP A 255 -3.11 24.80 -16.40
C ASP A 255 -3.99 25.77 -15.58
N GLN A 256 -5.32 25.77 -15.77
CA GLN A 256 -6.25 26.57 -14.98
C GLN A 256 -6.27 26.23 -13.49
N MET A 257 -6.05 24.96 -13.13
CA MET A 257 -5.99 24.53 -11.74
C MET A 257 -4.70 25.02 -11.05
N LEU A 258 -3.59 25.09 -11.79
CA LEU A 258 -2.26 25.45 -11.31
C LEU A 258 -1.93 26.94 -11.44
N ALA A 259 -2.61 27.67 -12.33
CA ALA A 259 -2.43 29.11 -12.52
C ALA A 259 -2.70 29.92 -11.25
N ASP A 260 -2.20 31.16 -11.22
CA ASP A 260 -2.42 32.11 -10.12
C ASP A 260 -3.92 32.32 -9.87
N GLY A 261 -4.36 32.11 -8.63
CA GLY A 261 -5.78 32.14 -8.26
C GLY A 261 -6.56 30.84 -8.56
N GLY A 262 -5.91 29.85 -9.16
CA GLY A 262 -6.41 28.50 -9.39
C GLY A 262 -6.75 27.76 -8.11
N ILE A 263 -7.28 26.54 -8.23
CA ILE A 263 -7.65 25.74 -7.04
C ILE A 263 -6.40 25.36 -6.24
N VAL A 264 -5.34 24.93 -6.92
CA VAL A 264 -4.10 24.48 -6.26
C VAL A 264 -3.42 25.67 -5.55
N ASP A 265 -3.31 26.81 -6.24
CA ASP A 265 -2.80 28.05 -5.64
C ASP A 265 -3.62 28.47 -4.41
N ARG A 266 -4.96 28.54 -4.51
CA ARG A 266 -5.83 28.91 -3.37
C ARG A 266 -5.72 27.98 -2.16
N VAL A 267 -5.45 26.70 -2.41
CA VAL A 267 -5.28 25.71 -1.33
C VAL A 267 -3.91 25.87 -0.66
N LEU A 268 -2.85 26.04 -1.44
CA LEU A 268 -1.46 25.95 -0.97
C LEU A 268 -0.80 27.29 -0.64
N ARG A 269 -1.32 28.41 -1.12
CA ARG A 269 -0.78 29.74 -0.81
C ARG A 269 -0.79 30.04 0.69
N PRO A 270 0.03 31.00 1.17
CA PRO A 270 -0.03 31.49 2.55
C PRO A 270 -1.45 31.93 2.94
N GLU A 271 -1.88 31.59 4.15
CA GLU A 271 -3.26 31.75 4.64
C GLU A 271 -4.33 30.98 3.84
N GLY A 272 -3.91 30.09 2.95
CA GLY A 272 -4.75 29.19 2.17
C GLY A 272 -5.42 28.11 3.01
N ILE A 273 -6.13 27.20 2.34
CA ILE A 273 -6.86 26.13 3.05
C ILE A 273 -5.88 25.20 3.77
N ALA A 274 -4.79 24.80 3.12
CA ALA A 274 -3.78 23.94 3.73
C ALA A 274 -3.15 24.63 4.95
N ASP A 275 -2.72 25.88 4.82
CA ASP A 275 -2.10 26.65 5.91
C ASP A 275 -3.04 26.82 7.12
N ARG A 276 -4.33 27.12 6.89
CA ARG A 276 -5.32 27.22 7.97
C ARG A 276 -5.60 25.89 8.67
N LEU A 277 -5.48 24.77 7.97
CA LEU A 277 -5.75 23.45 8.52
C LEU A 277 -4.53 22.88 9.24
N VAL A 278 -3.36 22.90 8.60
CA VAL A 278 -2.15 22.18 9.04
C VAL A 278 -0.91 23.07 9.21
N GLY A 279 -0.98 24.35 8.85
CA GLY A 279 0.10 25.31 9.08
C GLY A 279 0.21 25.74 10.56
N GLN A 280 1.24 26.53 10.85
CA GLN A 280 1.50 27.05 12.19
C GLN A 280 0.34 27.95 12.65
N GLY A 281 -0.23 27.70 13.83
CA GLY A 281 -1.45 28.35 14.32
C GLY A 281 -2.75 27.84 13.68
N GLY A 282 -2.65 26.88 12.75
CA GLY A 282 -3.78 26.23 12.10
C GLY A 282 -4.66 25.42 13.05
N ILE A 283 -5.70 24.78 12.49
CA ILE A 283 -6.62 23.97 13.30
C ILE A 283 -5.90 22.78 13.93
N ALA A 284 -5.11 22.04 13.15
CA ALA A 284 -4.36 20.88 13.66
C ALA A 284 -3.38 21.30 14.76
N ASP A 285 -2.61 22.36 14.53
CA ASP A 285 -1.66 22.91 15.50
C ASP A 285 -2.36 23.28 16.82
N ARG A 286 -3.51 23.98 16.76
CA ARG A 286 -4.30 24.32 17.97
C ARG A 286 -4.95 23.13 18.67
N LEU A 287 -5.30 22.08 17.94
CA LEU A 287 -5.87 20.86 18.53
C LEU A 287 -4.80 20.02 19.23
N LEU A 288 -3.58 20.02 18.70
CA LEU A 288 -2.45 19.20 19.15
C LEU A 288 -1.46 19.93 20.07
N ALA A 289 -1.53 21.26 20.16
CA ALA A 289 -0.71 22.05 21.08
C ALA A 289 -0.90 21.62 22.55
N ASP A 290 0.04 22.03 23.40
CA ASP A 290 -0.05 21.88 24.85
C ASP A 290 -1.35 22.52 25.36
N ASP A 291 -2.09 21.81 26.22
CA ASP A 291 -3.45 22.14 26.65
C ASP A 291 -4.49 22.20 25.52
N GLY A 292 -4.18 21.71 24.32
CA GLY A 292 -5.09 21.54 23.19
C GLY A 292 -6.20 20.52 23.47
N VAL A 293 -7.16 20.37 22.54
CA VAL A 293 -8.27 19.42 22.73
C VAL A 293 -7.73 17.99 22.83
N VAL A 294 -6.79 17.62 21.95
CA VAL A 294 -6.22 16.27 21.93
C VAL A 294 -5.39 16.02 23.18
N ASP A 295 -4.53 16.97 23.58
CA ASP A 295 -3.74 16.88 24.81
C ASP A 295 -4.65 16.72 26.04
N ARG A 296 -5.68 17.56 26.21
CA ARG A 296 -6.62 17.44 27.34
C ARG A 296 -7.40 16.12 27.38
N VAL A 297 -7.65 15.51 26.22
CA VAL A 297 -8.31 14.21 26.14
C VAL A 297 -7.36 13.09 26.55
N LEU A 298 -6.10 13.13 26.09
CA LEU A 298 -5.16 12.02 26.18
C LEU A 298 -4.14 12.10 27.32
N ARG A 299 -3.94 13.28 27.92
CA ARG A 299 -3.05 13.47 29.07
C ARG A 299 -3.49 12.63 30.28
N ALA A 300 -2.56 12.37 31.19
CA ALA A 300 -2.83 11.79 32.50
C ALA A 300 -3.97 12.54 33.23
N ASP A 301 -4.90 11.80 33.84
CA ASP A 301 -6.17 12.28 34.40
C ASP A 301 -7.14 12.90 33.36
N GLY A 302 -6.83 12.79 32.08
CA GLY A 302 -7.64 13.25 30.96
C GLY A 302 -8.95 12.49 30.79
N ILE A 303 -9.69 12.80 29.73
CA ILE A 303 -10.97 12.13 29.46
C ILE A 303 -10.74 10.65 29.11
N ALA A 304 -9.74 10.35 28.28
CA ALA A 304 -9.42 8.98 27.89
C ALA A 304 -8.96 8.17 29.10
N ASP A 305 -8.04 8.71 29.91
CA ASP A 305 -7.53 8.05 31.11
C ASP A 305 -8.64 7.77 32.13
N ARG A 306 -9.55 8.73 32.38
CA ARG A 306 -10.69 8.52 33.28
C ARG A 306 -11.73 7.52 32.79
N LEU A 307 -11.86 7.35 31.47
CA LEU A 307 -12.81 6.43 30.86
C LEU A 307 -12.25 5.01 30.73
N LEU A 308 -10.98 4.91 30.32
CA LEU A 308 -10.30 3.67 29.91
C LEU A 308 -9.29 3.14 30.92
N GLY A 309 -8.80 3.98 31.84
CA GLY A 309 -7.85 3.58 32.88
C GLY A 309 -8.49 2.71 33.97
N ASP A 310 -7.65 2.17 34.84
CA ASP A 310 -8.01 1.23 35.91
C ASP A 310 -9.13 1.81 36.81
N GLY A 311 -10.22 1.05 36.95
CA GLY A 311 -11.41 1.47 37.70
C GLY A 311 -12.31 2.47 36.95
N GLY A 312 -11.99 2.81 35.71
CA GLY A 312 -12.84 3.57 34.80
C GLY A 312 -14.12 2.80 34.43
N PRO A 313 -15.13 3.47 33.84
CA PRO A 313 -16.37 2.82 33.42
C PRO A 313 -16.13 1.72 32.38
N VAL A 314 -15.17 1.88 31.45
CA VAL A 314 -14.87 0.85 30.45
C VAL A 314 -14.17 -0.34 31.09
N ASP A 315 -13.17 -0.09 31.95
CA ASP A 315 -12.50 -1.14 32.72
C ASP A 315 -13.50 -1.92 33.58
N LYS A 316 -14.39 -1.24 34.32
CA LYS A 316 -15.47 -1.89 35.10
C LYS A 316 -16.48 -2.67 34.26
N MET A 317 -16.70 -2.28 33.01
CA MET A 317 -17.58 -3.01 32.10
C MET A 317 -16.93 -4.31 31.60
N LEU A 318 -15.60 -4.29 31.40
CA LEU A 318 -14.81 -5.38 30.83
C LEU A 318 -14.16 -6.30 31.87
N ALA A 319 -14.01 -5.86 33.11
CA ALA A 319 -13.45 -6.66 34.20
C ALA A 319 -14.28 -7.92 34.48
N ASP A 320 -13.65 -8.91 35.13
CA ASP A 320 -14.29 -10.16 35.55
C ASP A 320 -15.52 -9.89 36.43
N GLY A 321 -16.65 -10.51 36.08
CA GLY A 321 -17.95 -10.25 36.68
C GLY A 321 -18.58 -8.92 36.26
N GLY A 322 -18.00 -8.19 35.32
CA GLY A 322 -18.48 -6.93 34.73
C GLY A 322 -19.72 -7.10 33.85
N LEU A 323 -20.17 -6.02 33.21
CA LEU A 323 -21.36 -6.09 32.34
C LEU A 323 -21.12 -6.97 31.11
N VAL A 324 -19.96 -6.85 30.47
CA VAL A 324 -19.61 -7.62 29.26
C VAL A 324 -19.39 -9.08 29.64
N ASP A 325 -18.65 -9.34 30.71
CA ASP A 325 -18.43 -10.69 31.22
C ASP A 325 -19.77 -11.37 31.56
N ARG A 326 -20.68 -10.74 32.31
CA ARG A 326 -22.02 -11.33 32.61
C ARG A 326 -22.91 -11.53 31.39
N LEU A 327 -22.72 -10.74 30.34
CA LEU A 327 -23.48 -10.90 29.09
C LEU A 327 -22.96 -12.10 28.29
N LEU A 328 -21.65 -12.33 28.29
CA LEU A 328 -20.96 -13.31 27.44
C LEU A 328 -20.50 -14.58 28.18
N SER A 329 -20.59 -14.62 29.51
CA SER A 329 -20.23 -15.77 30.34
C SER A 329 -21.10 -16.98 30.03
N GLU A 330 -20.65 -18.16 30.43
CA GLU A 330 -21.41 -19.41 30.34
C GLU A 330 -22.76 -19.29 31.09
N GLY A 331 -23.87 -19.54 30.40
CA GLY A 331 -25.24 -19.32 30.87
C GLY A 331 -25.69 -17.84 30.89
N GLY A 332 -24.89 -16.94 30.31
CA GLY A 332 -25.13 -15.51 30.19
C GLY A 332 -26.30 -15.17 29.26
N ILE A 333 -26.66 -13.88 29.18
CA ILE A 333 -27.80 -13.45 28.37
C ILE A 333 -27.55 -13.71 26.88
N ALA A 334 -26.32 -13.52 26.38
CA ALA A 334 -26.01 -13.77 24.98
C ALA A 334 -26.16 -15.24 24.61
N GLU A 335 -25.57 -16.14 25.41
CA GLU A 335 -25.70 -17.59 25.22
C GLU A 335 -27.15 -18.04 25.33
N ARG A 336 -27.90 -17.62 26.36
CA ARG A 336 -29.33 -17.97 26.51
C ARG A 336 -30.22 -17.49 25.37
N LEU A 337 -29.85 -16.39 24.71
CA LEU A 337 -30.58 -15.91 23.53
C LEU A 337 -30.24 -16.72 22.29
N LEU A 338 -28.99 -17.19 22.16
CA LEU A 338 -28.43 -17.89 20.99
C LEU A 338 -28.47 -19.42 21.09
N ASP A 339 -28.68 -19.98 22.28
CA ASP A 339 -28.78 -21.41 22.56
C ASP A 339 -29.94 -22.06 21.82
N GLU A 340 -29.89 -23.38 21.70
CA GLU A 340 -30.94 -24.20 21.10
C GLU A 340 -32.25 -24.06 21.92
N GLY A 341 -33.31 -23.53 21.29
CA GLY A 341 -34.55 -23.13 21.95
C GLY A 341 -34.54 -21.74 22.59
N GLY A 342 -33.46 -20.98 22.45
CA GLY A 342 -33.32 -19.58 22.84
C GLY A 342 -34.20 -18.64 22.01
N ALA A 343 -34.36 -17.40 22.45
CA ALA A 343 -35.27 -16.46 21.78
C ALA A 343 -34.86 -16.16 20.34
N ILE A 344 -33.56 -16.07 20.04
CA ILE A 344 -33.07 -15.84 18.68
C ILE A 344 -33.29 -17.10 17.85
N ASP A 345 -32.91 -18.27 18.38
CA ASP A 345 -33.10 -19.57 17.70
C ASP A 345 -34.57 -19.83 17.33
N VAL A 346 -35.52 -19.63 18.26
CA VAL A 346 -36.96 -19.77 18.00
C VAL A 346 -37.48 -18.79 16.96
N LEU A 347 -36.95 -17.57 16.94
CA LEU A 347 -37.33 -16.56 15.95
C LEU A 347 -36.79 -16.91 14.56
N THR A 348 -35.56 -17.44 14.47
CA THR A 348 -34.85 -17.77 13.21
C THR A 348 -35.03 -19.21 12.75
N ALA A 349 -35.70 -20.06 13.53
CA ALA A 349 -35.96 -21.45 13.18
C ALA A 349 -36.69 -21.59 11.82
N PRO A 350 -36.57 -22.73 11.13
CA PRO A 350 -37.23 -22.97 9.84
C PRO A 350 -38.75 -22.77 9.83
N ASP A 351 -39.42 -22.92 10.98
CA ASP A 351 -40.86 -22.62 11.17
C ASP A 351 -41.11 -21.43 12.13
N GLY A 352 -40.07 -20.62 12.33
CA GLY A 352 -40.04 -19.49 13.26
C GLY A 352 -40.89 -18.31 12.82
N ALA A 353 -41.08 -17.36 13.73
CA ALA A 353 -41.89 -16.17 13.46
C ALA A 353 -41.31 -15.31 12.33
N LEU A 354 -39.98 -15.25 12.18
CA LEU A 354 -39.33 -14.49 11.11
C LEU A 354 -39.52 -15.16 9.75
N MET A 355 -39.46 -16.50 9.67
CA MET A 355 -39.72 -17.22 8.42
C MET A 355 -41.18 -17.05 7.96
N LYS A 356 -42.14 -17.17 8.89
CA LYS A 356 -43.56 -16.92 8.60
C LYS A 356 -43.84 -15.49 8.13
N LEU A 357 -43.15 -14.51 8.70
CA LEU A 357 -43.23 -13.12 8.25
C LEU A 357 -42.67 -12.97 6.82
N ASN A 358 -41.54 -13.62 6.54
CA ASN A 358 -40.96 -13.64 5.20
C ASN A 358 -41.91 -14.28 4.18
N ASP A 359 -42.53 -15.41 4.51
CA ASP A 359 -43.52 -16.08 3.65
C ASP A 359 -44.75 -15.20 3.38
N VAL A 360 -45.22 -14.45 4.38
CA VAL A 360 -46.32 -13.48 4.20
C VAL A 360 -45.90 -12.36 3.26
N VAL A 361 -44.68 -11.84 3.41
CA VAL A 361 -44.13 -10.81 2.50
C VAL A 361 -44.01 -11.35 1.07
N ASP A 362 -43.53 -12.58 0.89
CA ASP A 362 -43.45 -13.23 -0.42
C ASP A 362 -44.83 -13.44 -1.05
N ASN A 363 -45.82 -13.87 -0.26
CA ASN A 363 -47.20 -13.98 -0.72
C ASN A 363 -47.81 -12.61 -1.11
N LEU A 364 -47.54 -11.56 -0.34
CA LEU A 364 -47.97 -10.19 -0.69
C LEU A 364 -47.30 -9.70 -1.98
N ASN A 365 -46.01 -9.99 -2.15
CA ASN A 365 -45.27 -9.68 -3.38
C ASN A 365 -45.80 -10.45 -4.60
N GLN A 366 -46.28 -11.68 -4.41
CA GLN A 366 -46.95 -12.47 -5.46
C GLN A 366 -48.37 -11.98 -5.78
N LEU A 367 -49.09 -11.40 -4.81
CA LEU A 367 -50.42 -10.83 -5.01
C LEU A 367 -50.39 -9.45 -5.68
N ALA A 368 -49.30 -8.69 -5.52
CA ALA A 368 -49.14 -7.38 -6.14
C ALA A 368 -49.40 -7.37 -7.66
N PRO A 369 -48.80 -8.27 -8.50
CA PRO A 369 -49.10 -8.32 -9.93
C PRO A 369 -50.53 -8.80 -10.24
N VAL A 370 -51.13 -9.65 -9.40
CA VAL A 370 -52.52 -10.14 -9.58
C VAL A 370 -53.52 -9.00 -9.36
N LEU A 371 -53.33 -8.20 -8.31
CA LEU A 371 -54.14 -7.00 -8.05
C LEU A 371 -53.95 -5.94 -9.14
N ALA A 372 -52.72 -5.74 -9.62
CA ALA A 372 -52.46 -4.86 -10.76
C ALA A 372 -53.17 -5.34 -12.04
N GLY A 373 -53.26 -6.65 -12.25
CA GLY A 373 -54.00 -7.25 -13.37
C GLY A 373 -55.53 -7.16 -13.25
N LEU A 374 -56.07 -6.99 -12.04
CA LEU A 374 -57.52 -6.84 -11.81
C LEU A 374 -58.03 -5.40 -11.99
N ALA A 375 -57.14 -4.39 -11.95
CA ALA A 375 -57.49 -2.99 -12.20
C ALA A 375 -58.29 -2.79 -13.51
N PRO A 376 -57.88 -3.29 -14.69
CA PRO A 376 -58.63 -3.10 -15.93
C PRO A 376 -59.98 -3.83 -15.97
N THR A 377 -60.16 -4.90 -15.19
CA THR A 377 -61.48 -5.57 -15.07
C THR A 377 -62.45 -4.79 -14.19
N VAL A 378 -61.95 -4.13 -13.14
CA VAL A 378 -62.75 -3.23 -12.30
C VAL A 378 -63.19 -2.02 -13.12
N ASP A 379 -62.30 -1.43 -13.92
CA ASP A 379 -62.64 -0.32 -14.81
C ASP A 379 -63.74 -0.70 -15.81
N LYS A 380 -63.64 -1.89 -16.44
CA LYS A 380 -64.67 -2.39 -17.36
C LYS A 380 -66.01 -2.65 -16.67
N LEU A 381 -65.99 -3.14 -15.43
CA LEU A 381 -67.22 -3.33 -14.64
C LEU A 381 -67.84 -1.99 -14.26
N TYR A 382 -67.03 -0.99 -13.90
CA TYR A 382 -67.50 0.36 -13.62
C TYR A 382 -68.16 0.99 -14.86
N ASP A 383 -67.53 0.87 -16.04
CA ASP A 383 -68.09 1.31 -17.30
C ASP A 383 -69.39 0.57 -17.64
N ALA A 384 -69.44 -0.74 -17.45
CA ALA A 384 -70.64 -1.54 -17.70
C ALA A 384 -71.79 -1.17 -16.74
N VAL A 385 -71.50 -0.87 -15.47
CA VAL A 385 -72.48 -0.41 -14.49
C VAL A 385 -72.98 1.00 -14.86
N LEU A 386 -72.11 1.89 -15.34
CA LEU A 386 -72.53 3.20 -15.86
C LEU A 386 -73.48 3.04 -17.05
N VAL A 387 -73.14 2.21 -18.02
CA VAL A 387 -74.00 1.91 -19.18
C VAL A 387 -75.33 1.28 -18.75
N LEU A 388 -75.31 0.36 -17.79
CA LEU A 388 -76.53 -0.23 -17.24
C LEU A 388 -77.39 0.81 -16.52
N ASN A 389 -76.78 1.69 -15.72
CA ASN A 389 -77.49 2.75 -15.02
C ASN A 389 -78.13 3.74 -16.02
N ASP A 390 -77.43 4.07 -17.10
CA ASP A 390 -77.95 4.88 -18.20
C ASP A 390 -79.09 4.19 -18.96
N ALA A 391 -79.04 2.86 -19.10
CA ALA A 391 -80.10 2.06 -19.72
C ALA A 391 -81.32 1.85 -18.81
N VAL A 392 -81.13 1.85 -17.47
CA VAL A 392 -82.21 1.64 -16.49
C VAL A 392 -82.87 2.96 -16.07
N ASN A 393 -82.17 4.10 -16.14
CA ASN A 393 -82.75 5.43 -15.94
C ASN A 393 -84.04 5.70 -16.75
N PRO A 394 -84.14 5.37 -18.05
CA PRO A 394 -85.38 5.52 -18.80
C PRO A 394 -86.48 4.52 -18.37
N LEU A 395 -86.12 3.34 -17.83
CA LEU A 395 -87.09 2.41 -17.24
C LEU A 395 -87.64 2.91 -15.90
N SER A 396 -86.82 3.58 -15.09
CA SER A 396 -87.26 4.28 -13.88
C SER A 396 -88.29 5.38 -14.21
N ASN A 397 -88.13 6.06 -15.35
CA ASN A 397 -89.10 7.04 -15.87
C ASN A 397 -90.40 6.40 -16.41
N ILE A 398 -90.37 5.13 -16.83
CA ILE A 398 -91.57 4.38 -17.25
C ILE A 398 -92.29 3.77 -16.03
N ALA A 399 -91.57 3.31 -15.02
CA ALA A 399 -92.14 2.86 -13.74
C ALA A 399 -92.92 3.99 -13.03
N GLY A 400 -92.50 5.25 -13.20
CA GLY A 400 -93.26 6.43 -12.76
C GLY A 400 -94.54 6.73 -13.58
N ARG A 401 -94.76 6.06 -14.71
CA ARG A 401 -95.90 6.30 -15.63
C ARG A 401 -96.86 5.12 -15.79
N ILE A 402 -96.68 4.00 -15.07
CA ILE A 402 -97.64 2.88 -15.04
C ILE A 402 -98.57 3.02 -13.82
N PRO A 403 -99.88 3.25 -14.00
CA PRO A 403 -100.83 3.37 -12.91
C PRO A 403 -101.38 1.99 -12.56
N LEU A 404 -100.93 1.39 -11.45
CA LEU A 404 -101.58 0.19 -10.92
C LEU A 404 -101.94 0.35 -9.44
N SER A 405 -103.15 0.86 -9.27
CA SER A 405 -104.21 0.41 -8.37
C SER A 405 -103.85 -0.57 -7.24
N ARG A 406 -104.02 -0.05 -6.01
CA ARG A 406 -104.73 -0.64 -4.86
C ARG A 406 -105.27 -2.08 -5.01
N GLN A 407 -104.80 -2.99 -4.15
CA GLN A 407 -105.55 -3.76 -3.12
C GLN A 407 -104.66 -4.93 -2.67
N ARG A 408 -104.15 -5.02 -1.43
CA ARG A 408 -104.81 -5.20 -0.12
C ARG A 408 -105.47 -6.58 0.04
N GLY A 409 -104.82 -7.48 0.76
CA GLY A 409 -105.40 -8.70 1.37
C GLY A 409 -104.31 -9.75 1.68
N LYS A 410 -103.70 -9.74 2.87
CA LYS A 410 -104.11 -10.41 4.13
C LYS A 410 -103.78 -11.91 4.22
N ARG A 411 -102.99 -12.22 5.27
CA ARG A 411 -102.88 -13.48 6.05
C ARG A 411 -102.14 -14.63 5.36
N ALA A 412 -101.22 -15.36 5.99
CA ALA A 412 -101.10 -15.78 7.41
C ALA A 412 -99.62 -15.75 7.85
N ALA A 413 -99.21 -15.21 9.02
CA ALA A 413 -99.53 -15.50 10.42
C ALA A 413 -98.81 -16.74 11.02
N LYS A 414 -97.60 -16.52 11.55
CA LYS A 414 -97.00 -17.06 12.81
C LYS A 414 -95.50 -16.69 12.78
N ALA A 415 -94.84 -16.12 13.78
CA ALA A 415 -95.18 -15.89 15.17
C ALA A 415 -94.47 -14.61 15.66
N ALA A 416 -95.21 -13.77 16.36
CA ALA A 416 -94.67 -12.78 17.27
C ALA A 416 -94.34 -13.48 18.60
N ALA A 417 -93.23 -13.08 19.24
CA ALA A 417 -93.17 -12.71 20.66
C ALA A 417 -91.71 -12.70 21.16
N ALA A 418 -91.41 -11.69 21.99
CA ALA A 418 -90.18 -11.46 22.76
C ALA A 418 -89.01 -10.85 21.95
N ARG A 419 -88.48 -9.65 22.20
CA ARG A 419 -88.48 -8.66 23.32
C ARG A 419 -88.00 -7.35 22.66
N GLN A 420 -88.57 -6.15 22.72
CA GLN A 420 -89.08 -5.28 23.78
C GLN A 420 -88.24 -5.23 25.07
N ALA A 421 -87.71 -4.02 25.33
CA ALA A 421 -87.03 -3.50 26.52
C ALA A 421 -85.64 -4.12 26.75
N VAL A 422 -84.55 -3.37 26.65
CA VAL A 422 -84.11 -2.23 27.49
C VAL A 422 -83.13 -1.42 26.58
N ASP A 423 -83.38 -0.21 26.07
CA ASP A 423 -83.65 1.08 26.73
C ASP A 423 -82.82 1.22 28.00
N GLU A 424 -81.67 1.88 28.06
CA GLU A 424 -81.50 3.31 27.81
C GLU A 424 -80.03 3.66 28.09
N ASN A 425 -79.58 4.76 27.47
CA ASN A 425 -78.65 5.76 28.00
C ASN A 425 -77.25 5.36 28.49
N GLY A 426 -76.25 5.96 27.83
CA GLY A 426 -74.92 6.10 28.41
C GLY A 426 -73.90 6.76 27.49
N GLN A 427 -74.19 7.97 27.02
CA GLN A 427 -73.19 8.85 26.41
C GLN A 427 -71.97 9.03 27.33
N GLY A 428 -70.76 8.99 26.77
CA GLY A 428 -69.53 9.37 27.46
C GLY A 428 -68.44 9.74 26.45
N GLN A 429 -68.23 11.05 26.28
CA GLN A 429 -67.19 11.69 25.46
C GLN A 429 -65.75 11.27 25.82
N PRO A 430 -64.77 11.49 24.92
CA PRO A 430 -63.36 11.22 25.18
C PRO A 430 -62.71 12.37 25.97
N GLY A 431 -61.97 12.01 27.02
CA GLY A 431 -61.14 12.92 27.80
C GLY A 431 -59.72 13.02 27.22
N SER A 432 -59.26 14.26 27.09
CA SER A 432 -57.88 14.69 26.84
C SER A 432 -56.92 14.28 27.95
N GLY A 433 -55.68 13.96 27.60
CA GLY A 433 -54.57 13.82 28.55
C GLY A 433 -53.23 14.04 27.86
N HIS A 434 -52.57 15.13 28.29
CA HIS A 434 -51.23 15.69 28.01
C HIS A 434 -50.12 14.81 27.44
#